data_AF-A0A425DF94-F1
#
_entry.id   AF-A0A425DF94-F1
#
_cell.length_a   1.000
_cell.length_b   1.000
_cell.length_c   1.000
_cell.angle_alpha   90.00
_cell.angle_beta   90.00
_cell.angle_gamma   90.00
#
_symmetry.space_group_name_H-M   'P 1'
#
loop_
_entity.id
_entity.type
_entity.pdbx_description
1 polymer ?
#
loop_
_entity_poly.entity_id
_entity_poly.type
_entity_poly.pdbx_seq_one_letter_code
_entity_poly.pdbx_strand_id
1 'polypeptide(L)'
;MPCFEDSCDQLLQMMMLKQMLSLQKRQAEQEAVVRSSAVLVACHNQCLQAGLGQLISGLVQRGWDDWENRIHMDELNETAAAAAAIALPAVRSFAVVALRPKPAAEVFHAQTFQVREMSVFSSIKDNISHRLETRKNDKNAQAYVDQINFLANSKTYTLQDHFEQMKKQAEAGGVTGWKSMMPGVSSMPQIQQMKASLQIMEAMEQTHRENPALINGKVKRIVSEKVGQSLEEINNTLRSYEQLNSLRLWLRKRVERGLPLPDSLDNTTEMIREDPTGFPTKNLRY
;
A
#
# COMPACT_ATOMS: atom_id res chain seq x y z
N MET A 1 6.36 65.17 11.70
CA MET A 1 6.04 64.59 13.01
C MET A 1 5.85 63.07 12.91
N PRO A 2 6.90 62.27 12.58
CA PRO A 2 6.74 60.81 12.45
C PRO A 2 6.88 60.03 13.78
N CYS A 3 7.62 60.53 14.77
CA CYS A 3 7.84 59.78 16.03
C CYS A 3 6.60 59.60 16.92
N PHE A 4 5.54 60.38 16.72
CA PHE A 4 4.32 60.31 17.55
C PHE A 4 3.35 59.24 17.04
N GLU A 5 3.20 59.08 15.71
CA GLU A 5 2.41 57.98 15.12
C GLU A 5 3.02 56.62 15.43
N ASP A 6 4.35 56.48 15.30
CA ASP A 6 5.05 55.23 15.64
C ASP A 6 4.86 54.84 17.12
N SER A 7 4.85 55.82 18.02
CA SER A 7 4.63 55.57 19.46
C SER A 7 3.19 55.16 19.78
N CYS A 8 2.21 55.74 19.06
CA CYS A 8 0.80 55.35 19.18
C CYS A 8 0.53 53.96 18.63
N ASP A 9 1.13 53.60 17.49
CA ASP A 9 1.00 52.27 16.89
C ASP A 9 1.66 51.18 17.75
N GLN A 10 2.81 51.50 18.37
CA GLN A 10 3.49 50.57 19.27
C GLN A 10 2.68 50.34 20.57
N LEU A 11 2.00 51.37 21.09
CA LEU A 11 1.06 51.23 22.20
C LEU A 11 -0.17 50.41 21.80
N LEU A 12 -0.73 50.64 20.61
CA LEU A 12 -1.88 49.89 20.10
C LEU A 12 -1.53 48.39 19.94
N GLN A 13 -0.36 48.10 19.38
CA GLN A 13 0.15 46.73 19.25
C GLN A 13 0.36 46.08 20.62
N MET A 14 0.95 46.79 21.59
CA MET A 14 1.15 46.24 22.94
C MET A 14 -0.18 45.96 23.66
N MET A 15 -1.19 46.81 23.48
CA MET A 15 -2.53 46.57 24.04
C MET A 15 -3.20 45.37 23.38
N MET A 16 -3.15 45.25 22.06
CA MET A 16 -3.66 44.09 21.32
C MET A 16 -2.96 42.80 21.75
N LEU A 17 -1.64 42.83 21.93
CA LEU A 17 -0.86 41.67 22.39
C LEU A 17 -1.26 41.25 23.80
N LYS A 18 -1.42 42.20 24.73
CA LYS A 18 -1.90 41.92 26.10
C LYS A 18 -3.31 41.34 26.08
N GLN A 19 -4.19 41.87 25.24
CA GLN A 19 -5.56 41.37 25.11
C GLN A 19 -5.58 39.95 24.52
N MET A 20 -4.79 39.68 23.47
CA MET A 20 -4.65 38.33 22.90
C MET A 20 -4.07 37.33 23.92
N LEU A 21 -3.04 37.72 24.67
CA LEU A 21 -2.46 36.86 25.72
C LEU A 21 -3.49 36.55 26.82
N SER A 22 -4.31 37.54 27.19
CA SER A 22 -5.38 37.36 28.19
C SER A 22 -6.49 36.42 27.70
N LEU A 23 -6.82 36.48 26.40
CA LEU A 23 -7.81 35.60 25.78
C LEU A 23 -7.27 34.17 25.68
N GLN A 24 -6.01 33.99 25.28
CA GLN A 24 -5.35 32.69 25.27
C GLN A 24 -5.31 32.07 26.67
N LYS A 25 -5.00 32.86 27.70
CA LYS A 25 -5.00 32.38 29.08
C LYS A 25 -6.39 31.92 29.54
N ARG A 26 -7.44 32.69 29.23
CA ARG A 26 -8.83 32.30 29.52
C ARG A 26 -9.26 31.05 28.76
N GLN A 27 -8.84 30.89 27.50
CA GLN A 27 -9.10 29.68 26.72
C GLN A 27 -8.40 28.46 27.33
N ALA A 28 -7.14 28.59 27.73
CA ALA A 28 -6.42 27.51 28.40
C ALA A 28 -7.05 27.12 29.76
N GLU A 29 -7.53 28.10 30.52
CA GLU A 29 -8.28 27.85 31.76
C GLU A 29 -9.62 27.14 31.50
N GLN A 30 -10.36 27.53 30.45
CA GLN A 30 -11.59 26.84 30.04
C GLN A 30 -11.32 25.41 29.55
N GLU A 31 -10.28 25.19 28.75
CA GLU A 31 -9.88 23.86 28.30
C GLU A 31 -9.43 22.97 29.47
N ALA A 32 -8.75 23.54 30.47
CA ALA A 32 -8.38 22.82 31.69
C ALA A 32 -9.61 22.39 32.50
N VAL A 33 -10.61 23.27 32.65
CA VAL A 33 -11.88 22.96 33.34
C VAL A 33 -12.66 21.88 32.58
N VAL A 34 -12.75 21.98 31.26
CA VAL A 34 -13.38 20.96 30.40
C VAL A 34 -12.68 19.62 30.53
N ARG A 35 -11.34 19.59 30.56
CA ARG A 35 -10.55 18.35 30.73
C ARG A 35 -10.64 17.73 32.12
N SER A 36 -10.83 18.53 33.16
CA SER A 36 -11.01 18.02 34.54
C SER A 36 -12.40 17.42 34.79
N SER A 37 -13.39 17.72 33.95
CA SER A 37 -14.76 17.22 34.09
C SER A 37 -15.04 16.13 33.06
N ALA A 38 -15.13 14.89 33.52
CA ALA A 38 -15.42 13.73 32.68
C ALA A 38 -16.73 13.90 31.85
N VAL A 39 -17.70 14.64 32.38
CA VAL A 39 -18.98 14.95 31.72
C VAL A 39 -18.79 15.92 30.55
N LEU A 40 -17.93 16.94 30.70
CA LEU A 40 -17.66 17.92 29.65
C LEU A 40 -16.79 17.33 28.53
N VAL A 41 -15.82 16.45 28.86
CA VAL A 41 -15.02 15.72 27.86
C VAL A 41 -15.90 14.79 27.01
N ALA A 42 -16.82 14.06 27.63
CA ALA A 42 -17.75 13.18 26.91
C ALA A 42 -18.67 13.98 25.97
N CYS A 43 -19.23 15.10 26.45
CA CYS A 43 -20.08 15.99 25.65
C CYS A 43 -19.30 16.61 24.47
N HIS A 44 -18.08 17.08 24.70
CA HIS A 44 -17.23 17.67 23.67
C HIS A 44 -16.86 16.66 22.58
N ASN A 45 -16.47 15.43 22.95
CA ASN A 45 -16.19 14.36 21.99
C ASN A 45 -17.43 13.96 21.19
N GLN A 46 -18.60 13.91 21.82
CA GLN A 46 -19.84 13.55 21.16
C GLN A 46 -20.32 14.64 20.19
N CYS A 47 -20.15 15.92 20.53
CA CYS A 47 -20.39 17.04 19.62
C CYS A 47 -19.39 17.07 18.45
N LEU A 48 -18.11 16.75 18.68
CA LEU A 48 -17.08 16.65 17.63
C LEU A 48 -17.38 15.53 16.64
N GLN A 49 -17.76 14.34 17.13
CA GLN A 49 -18.17 13.21 16.30
C GLN A 49 -19.44 13.51 15.49
N ALA A 50 -20.43 14.18 16.11
CA ALA A 50 -21.64 14.60 15.41
C ALA A 50 -21.36 15.68 14.34
N GLY A 51 -20.49 16.65 14.64
CA GLY A 51 -20.11 17.72 13.70
C GLY A 51 -19.29 17.20 12.53
N LEU A 52 -18.33 16.31 12.77
CA LEU A 52 -17.57 15.63 11.72
C LEU A 52 -18.49 14.75 10.85
N GLY A 53 -19.45 14.05 11.47
CA GLY A 53 -20.45 13.26 10.76
C GLY A 53 -21.31 14.10 9.80
N GLN A 54 -21.76 15.27 10.23
CA GLN A 54 -22.53 16.17 9.36
C GLN A 54 -21.69 16.82 8.25
N LEU A 55 -20.42 17.15 8.53
CA LEU A 55 -19.51 17.69 7.52
C LEU A 55 -19.15 16.65 6.44
N ILE A 56 -18.86 15.42 6.85
CA ILE A 56 -18.57 14.31 5.93
C ILE A 56 -19.83 13.96 5.12
N SER A 57 -20.99 13.88 5.78
CA SER A 57 -22.27 13.67 5.09
C SER A 57 -22.54 14.77 4.06
N GLY A 58 -22.35 16.04 4.42
CA GLY A 58 -22.52 17.17 3.50
C GLY A 58 -21.51 17.20 2.35
N LEU A 59 -20.25 16.81 2.57
CA LEU A 59 -19.23 16.68 1.53
C LEU A 59 -19.54 15.53 0.56
N VAL A 60 -19.99 14.39 1.10
CA VAL A 60 -20.43 13.24 0.30
C VAL A 60 -21.68 13.59 -0.49
N GLN A 61 -22.67 14.24 0.12
CA GLN A 61 -23.90 14.68 -0.54
C GLN A 61 -23.58 15.63 -1.71
N ARG A 62 -22.73 16.64 -1.50
CA ARG A 62 -22.30 17.55 -2.58
C ARG A 62 -21.52 16.84 -3.68
N GLY A 63 -20.66 15.89 -3.32
CA GLY A 63 -19.96 15.07 -4.31
C GLY A 63 -20.92 14.18 -5.11
N TRP A 64 -22.00 13.74 -4.48
CA TRP A 64 -23.07 12.96 -5.10
C TRP A 64 -23.94 13.81 -6.03
N ASP A 65 -24.34 15.02 -5.59
CA ASP A 65 -25.09 15.98 -6.41
C ASP A 65 -24.26 16.46 -7.62
N ASP A 66 -22.95 16.70 -7.44
CA ASP A 66 -22.02 17.08 -8.52
C ASP A 66 -21.73 15.91 -9.48
N TRP A 67 -21.93 14.67 -9.03
CA TRP A 67 -21.90 13.48 -9.88
C TRP A 67 -23.22 13.27 -10.64
N GLU A 68 -24.37 13.45 -9.98
CA GLU A 68 -25.71 13.33 -10.56
C GLU A 68 -25.96 14.39 -11.64
N ASN A 69 -25.51 15.63 -11.39
CA ASN A 69 -25.55 16.71 -12.38
C ASN A 69 -24.64 16.45 -13.59
N ARG A 70 -23.53 15.71 -13.42
CA ARG A 70 -22.67 15.29 -14.53
C ARG A 70 -23.32 14.18 -15.37
N ILE A 71 -24.11 13.30 -14.76
CA ILE A 71 -24.83 12.24 -15.48
C ILE A 71 -26.02 12.80 -16.28
N HIS A 72 -26.66 13.87 -15.83
CA HIS A 72 -27.76 14.50 -16.59
C HIS A 72 -27.33 15.20 -17.89
N MET A 73 -26.03 15.40 -18.13
CA MET A 73 -25.52 16.04 -19.36
C MET A 73 -25.03 15.04 -20.42
N ASP A 74 -24.76 13.79 -20.05
CA ASP A 74 -24.41 12.71 -20.98
C ASP A 74 -25.65 11.82 -21.22
N GLU A 75 -26.47 12.27 -22.16
CA GLU A 75 -27.42 11.50 -22.98
C GLU A 75 -28.13 10.29 -22.34
N LEU A 76 -29.46 10.45 -22.21
CA LEU A 76 -30.45 9.58 -22.89
C LEU A 76 -29.85 8.29 -23.49
N ASN A 77 -29.66 7.26 -22.68
CA ASN A 77 -29.63 5.90 -23.19
C ASN A 77 -30.34 4.98 -22.20
N GLU A 78 -31.33 4.25 -22.73
CA GLU A 78 -32.52 3.71 -22.06
C GLU A 78 -32.26 2.61 -21.01
N THR A 79 -31.03 2.44 -20.53
CA THR A 79 -30.62 1.35 -19.63
C THR A 79 -30.51 1.75 -18.16
N ALA A 80 -30.51 3.06 -17.82
CA ALA A 80 -30.36 3.52 -16.43
C ALA A 80 -31.68 3.62 -15.65
N ALA A 81 -32.82 3.82 -16.33
CA ALA A 81 -34.13 3.95 -15.67
C ALA A 81 -34.61 2.67 -14.98
N ALA A 82 -34.18 1.50 -15.45
CA ALA A 82 -34.52 0.22 -14.84
C ALA A 82 -33.81 -0.03 -13.49
N ALA A 83 -32.64 0.57 -13.28
CA ALA A 83 -31.87 0.40 -12.04
C ALA A 83 -32.42 1.27 -10.88
N ALA A 84 -33.00 2.43 -11.19
CA ALA A 84 -33.54 3.36 -10.19
C ALA A 84 -34.88 2.89 -9.56
N ALA A 85 -35.66 2.06 -10.26
CA ALA A 85 -36.96 1.58 -9.78
C ALA A 85 -36.87 0.59 -8.61
N ILE A 86 -35.70 -0.03 -8.37
CA ILE A 86 -35.52 -1.06 -7.34
C ILE A 86 -35.13 -0.46 -5.98
N ALA A 87 -34.63 0.78 -5.93
CA ALA A 87 -34.10 1.39 -4.70
C ALA A 87 -35.10 2.24 -3.90
N LEU A 88 -36.30 2.55 -4.43
CA LEU A 88 -37.21 3.52 -3.82
C LEU A 88 -38.02 3.10 -2.55
N PRO A 89 -38.22 1.82 -2.16
CA PRO A 89 -39.01 1.54 -0.95
C PRO A 89 -38.23 1.50 0.37
N ALA A 90 -36.88 1.49 0.35
CA ALA A 90 -36.09 1.19 1.55
C ALA A 90 -35.86 2.37 2.51
N VAL A 91 -36.14 3.61 2.10
CA VAL A 91 -35.82 4.82 2.89
C VAL A 91 -37.02 5.35 3.70
N ARG A 92 -38.26 4.94 3.40
CA ARG A 92 -39.47 5.49 4.05
C ARG A 92 -39.88 4.85 5.38
N SER A 93 -39.28 3.73 5.78
CA SER A 93 -39.73 2.97 6.97
C SER A 93 -39.03 3.37 8.29
N PHE A 94 -38.04 4.27 8.27
CA PHE A 94 -37.28 4.62 9.47
C PHE A 94 -37.93 5.71 10.36
N ALA A 95 -39.06 6.28 9.96
CA ALA A 95 -39.62 7.47 10.61
C ALA A 95 -40.80 7.24 11.58
N VAL A 96 -41.27 6.00 11.80
CA VAL A 96 -42.55 5.74 12.54
C VAL A 96 -42.38 5.18 13.96
N VAL A 97 -41.18 4.88 14.45
CA VAL A 97 -41.02 4.21 15.77
C VAL A 97 -40.74 5.19 16.94
N ALA A 98 -40.70 6.50 16.72
CA ALA A 98 -40.24 7.46 17.73
C ALA A 98 -41.35 8.26 18.45
N LEU A 99 -42.49 7.66 18.85
CA LEU A 99 -43.44 8.36 19.74
C LEU A 99 -44.23 7.40 20.66
N ARG A 100 -43.63 6.94 21.76
CA ARG A 100 -44.36 6.59 23.00
C ARG A 100 -43.47 6.82 24.24
N PRO A 101 -43.94 7.50 25.30
CA PRO A 101 -43.21 7.60 26.55
C PRO A 101 -43.75 6.64 27.62
N LYS A 102 -42.83 5.94 28.33
CA LYS A 102 -42.89 5.44 29.74
C LYS A 102 -41.91 4.27 29.94
N PRO A 103 -41.57 3.87 31.18
CA PRO A 103 -41.11 4.64 32.35
C PRO A 103 -39.75 4.08 32.87
N ALA A 104 -39.25 4.64 33.97
CA ALA A 104 -37.92 4.43 34.53
C ALA A 104 -37.60 2.99 35.00
N ALA A 105 -36.28 2.71 34.94
CA ALA A 105 -35.50 1.75 35.72
C ALA A 105 -35.58 0.26 35.38
N GLU A 106 -34.68 -0.21 34.50
CA GLU A 106 -34.03 -1.53 34.62
C GLU A 106 -32.57 -1.46 34.16
N VAL A 107 -31.73 -2.25 34.83
CA VAL A 107 -30.26 -2.28 34.75
C VAL A 107 -29.78 -2.68 33.36
N PHE A 108 -28.97 -1.81 32.73
CA PHE A 108 -28.36 -2.07 31.42
C PHE A 108 -27.35 -3.22 31.53
N HIS A 109 -27.71 -4.42 31.08
CA HIS A 109 -26.71 -5.41 30.70
C HIS A 109 -26.05 -4.91 29.41
N ALA A 110 -24.73 -4.70 29.46
CA ALA A 110 -23.95 -4.40 28.28
C ALA A 110 -23.96 -5.61 27.34
N GLN A 111 -24.95 -5.68 26.45
CA GLN A 111 -24.82 -6.49 25.25
C GLN A 111 -23.63 -5.92 24.47
N THR A 112 -22.56 -6.69 24.37
CA THR A 112 -21.52 -6.44 23.39
C THR A 112 -22.21 -6.36 22.03
N PHE A 113 -22.24 -5.16 21.46
CA PHE A 113 -22.80 -4.91 20.14
C PHE A 113 -21.89 -5.61 19.13
N GLN A 114 -22.11 -6.90 18.89
CA GLN A 114 -21.51 -7.57 17.75
C GLN A 114 -22.18 -6.99 16.52
N VAL A 115 -21.47 -6.07 15.86
CA VAL A 115 -21.82 -5.58 14.53
C VAL A 115 -21.93 -6.81 13.64
N ARG A 116 -23.16 -7.26 13.39
CA ARG A 116 -23.40 -8.31 12.41
C ARG A 116 -23.01 -7.73 11.06
N GLU A 117 -21.85 -8.13 10.53
CA GLU A 117 -21.42 -7.92 9.15
C GLU A 117 -22.30 -8.74 8.18
N MET A 118 -23.62 -8.56 8.26
CA MET A 118 -24.58 -9.12 7.32
C MET A 118 -25.24 -7.95 6.62
N SER A 119 -24.46 -7.29 5.77
CA SER A 119 -24.89 -6.12 5.01
C SER A 119 -24.62 -6.39 3.54
N VAL A 120 -25.56 -6.05 2.66
CA VAL A 120 -25.50 -6.17 1.18
C VAL A 120 -24.21 -5.56 0.58
N PHE A 121 -23.48 -4.77 1.37
CA PHE A 121 -22.15 -4.24 1.06
C PHE A 121 -21.01 -5.27 1.12
N SER A 122 -21.13 -6.38 1.86
CA SER A 122 -20.09 -7.43 1.89
C SER A 122 -20.01 -8.15 0.55
N SER A 123 -21.14 -8.55 -0.05
CA SER A 123 -21.14 -9.24 -1.34
C SER A 123 -20.63 -8.38 -2.51
N ILE A 124 -20.80 -7.06 -2.44
CA ILE A 124 -20.23 -6.11 -3.42
C ILE A 124 -18.71 -5.96 -3.17
N LYS A 125 -18.30 -5.80 -1.91
CA LYS A 125 -16.88 -5.74 -1.53
C LYS A 125 -16.14 -7.02 -1.92
N ASP A 126 -16.76 -8.18 -1.69
CA ASP A 126 -16.23 -9.50 -2.01
C ASP A 126 -16.16 -9.74 -3.51
N ASN A 127 -17.16 -9.30 -4.29
CA ASN A 127 -17.09 -9.37 -5.75
C ASN A 127 -16.03 -8.44 -6.34
N ILE A 128 -15.85 -7.24 -5.77
CA ILE A 128 -14.82 -6.30 -6.20
C ILE A 128 -13.43 -6.79 -5.78
N SER A 129 -13.24 -7.26 -4.55
CA SER A 129 -11.96 -7.82 -4.09
C SER A 129 -11.61 -9.08 -4.88
N HIS A 130 -12.56 -10.00 -5.09
CA HIS A 130 -12.36 -11.19 -5.91
C HIS A 130 -12.02 -10.82 -7.37
N ARG A 131 -12.68 -9.83 -7.97
CA ARG A 131 -12.34 -9.35 -9.33
C ARG A 131 -10.98 -8.67 -9.39
N LEU A 132 -10.55 -7.99 -8.33
CA LEU A 132 -9.20 -7.40 -8.24
C LEU A 132 -8.13 -8.46 -8.04
N GLU A 133 -8.39 -9.45 -7.19
CA GLU A 133 -7.49 -10.58 -6.92
C GLU A 133 -7.32 -11.46 -8.15
N THR A 134 -8.40 -11.82 -8.84
CA THR A 134 -8.33 -12.56 -10.12
C THR A 134 -7.53 -11.79 -11.17
N ARG A 135 -7.83 -10.51 -11.41
CA ARG A 135 -7.05 -9.68 -12.34
C ARG A 135 -5.57 -9.55 -11.96
N LYS A 136 -5.27 -9.48 -10.66
CA LYS A 136 -3.89 -9.44 -10.16
C LYS A 136 -3.19 -10.78 -10.39
N ASN A 137 -3.88 -11.88 -10.11
CA ASN A 137 -3.36 -13.23 -10.29
C ASN A 137 -3.13 -13.54 -11.78
N ASP A 138 -4.05 -13.18 -12.66
CA ASP A 138 -3.92 -13.36 -14.11
C ASP A 138 -2.73 -12.59 -14.66
N LYS A 139 -2.55 -11.32 -14.24
CA LYS A 139 -1.38 -10.51 -14.61
C LYS A 139 -0.08 -11.09 -14.10
N ASN A 140 -0.08 -11.62 -12.87
CA ASN A 140 1.10 -12.24 -12.28
C ASN A 140 1.46 -13.55 -13.01
N ALA A 141 0.45 -14.35 -13.39
CA ALA A 141 0.64 -15.58 -14.16
C ALA A 141 1.19 -15.28 -15.56
N GLN A 142 0.65 -14.27 -16.25
CA GLN A 142 1.18 -13.83 -17.54
C GLN A 142 2.63 -13.33 -17.42
N ALA A 143 2.92 -12.49 -16.44
CA ALA A 143 4.27 -11.99 -16.19
C ALA A 143 5.26 -13.13 -15.87
N TYR A 144 4.79 -14.20 -15.21
CA TYR A 144 5.59 -15.39 -14.96
C TYR A 144 5.91 -16.14 -16.25
N VAL A 145 4.91 -16.38 -17.10
CA VAL A 145 5.09 -17.03 -18.42
C VAL A 145 6.07 -16.22 -19.28
N ASP A 146 5.91 -14.91 -19.32
CA ASP A 146 6.82 -14.01 -20.05
C ASP A 146 8.26 -14.10 -19.51
N GLN A 147 8.41 -14.17 -18.19
CA GLN A 147 9.72 -14.34 -17.56
C GLN A 147 10.34 -15.69 -17.93
N ILE A 148 9.58 -16.78 -17.88
CA ILE A 148 10.06 -18.12 -18.24
C ILE A 148 10.47 -18.17 -19.71
N ASN A 149 9.66 -17.61 -20.61
CA ASN A 149 9.97 -17.53 -22.03
C ASN A 149 11.24 -16.71 -22.29
N PHE A 150 11.40 -15.58 -21.58
CA PHE A 150 12.61 -14.76 -21.66
C PHE A 150 13.85 -15.56 -21.22
N LEU A 151 13.79 -16.22 -20.06
CA LEU A 151 14.89 -17.02 -19.53
C LEU A 151 15.23 -18.18 -20.48
N ALA A 152 14.23 -18.90 -20.96
CA ALA A 152 14.40 -20.05 -21.84
C ALA A 152 15.08 -19.69 -23.17
N ASN A 153 14.81 -18.49 -23.73
CA ASN A 153 15.41 -18.03 -24.98
C ASN A 153 16.74 -17.28 -24.78
N SER A 154 17.03 -16.80 -23.57
CA SER A 154 18.25 -16.03 -23.29
C SER A 154 19.52 -16.90 -23.30
N LYS A 155 20.47 -16.58 -24.18
CA LYS A 155 21.75 -17.32 -24.27
C LYS A 155 22.66 -17.07 -23.07
N THR A 156 22.70 -15.83 -22.59
CA THR A 156 23.49 -15.39 -21.44
C THR A 156 22.58 -14.67 -20.46
N TYR A 157 22.77 -14.92 -19.17
CA TYR A 157 22.14 -14.18 -18.09
C TYR A 157 23.24 -13.83 -17.11
N THR A 158 23.58 -12.55 -17.07
CA THR A 158 24.64 -12.00 -16.23
C THR A 158 24.03 -11.39 -14.97
N LEU A 159 24.87 -11.08 -13.97
CA LEU A 159 24.40 -10.39 -12.76
C LEU A 159 23.95 -8.95 -13.09
N GLN A 160 24.46 -8.35 -14.17
CA GLN A 160 24.00 -7.06 -14.67
C GLN A 160 22.56 -7.15 -15.21
N ASP A 161 22.22 -8.18 -15.99
CA ASP A 161 20.84 -8.40 -16.48
C ASP A 161 19.87 -8.58 -15.32
N HIS A 162 20.30 -9.31 -14.29
CA HIS A 162 19.53 -9.50 -13.07
C HIS A 162 19.31 -8.19 -12.30
N PHE A 163 20.35 -7.36 -12.18
CA PHE A 163 20.24 -6.04 -11.56
C PHE A 163 19.24 -5.14 -12.29
N GLU A 164 19.29 -5.11 -13.63
CA GLU A 164 18.34 -4.32 -14.43
C GLU A 164 16.90 -4.84 -14.30
N GLN A 165 16.72 -6.16 -14.27
CA GLN A 165 15.42 -6.76 -14.02
C GLN A 165 14.88 -6.37 -12.63
N MET A 166 15.70 -6.49 -11.58
CA MET A 166 15.29 -6.08 -10.22
C MET A 166 14.99 -4.60 -10.14
N LYS A 167 15.75 -3.74 -10.84
CA LYS A 167 15.50 -2.30 -10.87
C LYS A 167 14.14 -1.99 -11.50
N LYS A 168 13.82 -2.61 -12.64
CA LYS A 168 12.50 -2.50 -13.29
C LYS A 168 11.38 -3.00 -12.37
N GLN A 169 11.59 -4.12 -11.67
CA GLN A 169 10.62 -4.65 -10.71
C GLN A 169 10.44 -3.74 -9.51
N ALA A 170 11.52 -3.12 -9.00
CA ALA A 170 11.45 -2.17 -7.91
C ALA A 170 10.69 -0.89 -8.30
N GLU A 171 10.90 -0.40 -9.52
CA GLU A 171 10.17 0.74 -10.08
C GLU A 171 8.68 0.40 -10.26
N ALA A 172 8.36 -0.74 -10.88
CA ALA A 172 6.99 -1.20 -11.08
C ALA A 172 6.25 -1.51 -9.77
N GLY A 173 6.97 -2.11 -8.81
CA GLY A 173 6.50 -2.43 -7.47
C GLY A 173 6.40 -1.22 -6.54
N GLY A 174 6.90 -0.06 -6.97
CA GLY A 174 6.81 1.18 -6.21
C GLY A 174 7.79 1.26 -5.03
N VAL A 175 8.86 0.48 -5.04
CA VAL A 175 9.89 0.43 -3.98
C VAL A 175 10.83 1.64 -4.00
N THR A 176 10.90 2.34 -5.13
CA THR A 176 11.73 3.54 -5.30
C THR A 176 10.91 4.83 -5.54
N GLY A 177 9.58 4.72 -5.68
CA GLY A 177 8.69 5.83 -6.02
C GLY A 177 7.80 6.31 -4.87
N TRP A 178 6.82 7.17 -5.13
CA TRP A 178 5.90 7.69 -4.10
C TRP A 178 5.21 6.58 -3.27
N LYS A 179 5.01 5.39 -3.85
CA LYS A 179 4.46 4.21 -3.16
C LYS A 179 5.35 3.72 -2.01
N SER A 180 6.67 3.93 -2.08
CA SER A 180 7.59 3.62 -0.97
C SER A 180 7.56 4.66 0.14
N MET A 181 6.86 5.79 -0.07
CA MET A 181 6.62 6.79 0.97
C MET A 181 5.34 6.50 1.77
N MET A 182 4.55 5.49 1.36
CA MET A 182 3.38 5.07 2.12
C MET A 182 3.83 4.39 3.44
N PRO A 183 3.32 4.84 4.60
CA PRO A 183 3.65 4.22 5.87
C PRO A 183 3.19 2.75 5.89
N GLY A 184 4.06 1.86 6.36
CA GLY A 184 3.82 0.41 6.41
C GLY A 184 4.36 -0.38 5.21
N VAL A 185 4.37 0.19 3.99
CA VAL A 185 4.89 -0.51 2.79
C VAL A 185 6.42 -0.53 2.77
N SER A 186 7.08 0.58 3.09
CA SER A 186 8.56 0.63 3.18
C SER A 186 9.15 -0.22 4.29
N SER A 187 8.34 -0.54 5.31
CA SER A 187 8.76 -1.37 6.43
C SER A 187 8.61 -2.88 6.15
N MET A 188 8.07 -3.27 4.99
CA MET A 188 7.93 -4.68 4.66
C MET A 188 9.32 -5.30 4.45
N PRO A 189 9.60 -6.47 5.08
CA PRO A 189 10.93 -7.08 5.01
C PRO A 189 11.34 -7.43 3.57
N GLN A 190 10.39 -7.78 2.71
CA GLN A 190 10.63 -8.08 1.29
C GLN A 190 11.15 -6.85 0.53
N ILE A 191 10.60 -5.67 0.85
CA ILE A 191 10.99 -4.41 0.20
C ILE A 191 12.37 -3.97 0.67
N GLN A 192 12.66 -4.14 1.97
CA GLN A 192 13.98 -3.87 2.53
C GLN A 192 15.06 -4.80 1.95
N GLN A 193 14.75 -6.09 1.82
CA GLN A 193 15.65 -7.07 1.23
C GLN A 193 15.93 -6.78 -0.25
N MET A 194 14.92 -6.39 -1.02
CA MET A 194 15.10 -5.99 -2.42
C MET A 194 15.96 -4.73 -2.53
N LYS A 195 15.74 -3.74 -1.66
CA LYS A 195 16.56 -2.52 -1.61
C LYS A 195 18.02 -2.83 -1.26
N ALA A 196 18.26 -3.67 -0.25
CA ALA A 196 19.60 -4.10 0.13
C ALA A 196 20.29 -4.83 -1.03
N SER A 197 19.58 -5.74 -1.70
CA SER A 197 20.12 -6.47 -2.87
C SER A 197 20.48 -5.53 -4.03
N LEU A 198 19.65 -4.52 -4.31
CA LEU A 198 19.95 -3.51 -5.32
C LEU A 198 21.21 -2.70 -4.96
N GLN A 199 21.33 -2.25 -3.71
CA GLN A 199 22.50 -1.51 -3.24
C GLN A 199 23.78 -2.36 -3.31
N ILE A 200 23.70 -3.64 -2.94
CA ILE A 200 24.81 -4.60 -3.04
C ILE A 200 25.26 -4.74 -4.49
N MET A 201 24.35 -4.95 -5.43
CA MET A 201 24.68 -5.10 -6.85
C MET A 201 25.21 -3.80 -7.46
N GLU A 202 24.67 -2.64 -7.07
CA GLU A 202 25.11 -1.32 -7.53
C GLU A 202 26.55 -1.03 -7.09
N ALA A 203 26.94 -1.43 -5.88
CA ALA A 203 28.30 -1.22 -5.35
C ALA A 203 29.36 -2.15 -5.97
N MET A 204 28.96 -3.23 -6.64
CA MET A 204 29.86 -4.05 -7.42
C MET A 204 30.29 -3.31 -8.68
N GLU A 205 31.55 -3.48 -9.08
CA GLU A 205 32.04 -2.95 -10.35
C GLU A 205 31.42 -3.71 -11.53
N GLN A 206 31.20 -3.03 -12.65
CA GLN A 206 30.54 -3.60 -13.83
C GLN A 206 31.23 -4.87 -14.36
N THR A 207 32.56 -4.91 -14.34
CA THR A 207 33.38 -6.07 -14.72
C THR A 207 33.01 -7.34 -13.93
N HIS A 208 32.70 -7.18 -12.64
CA HIS A 208 32.28 -8.26 -11.76
C HIS A 208 30.80 -8.64 -11.95
N ARG A 209 29.95 -7.70 -12.40
CA ARG A 209 28.54 -7.95 -12.71
C ARG A 209 28.36 -8.69 -14.04
N GLU A 210 29.18 -8.37 -15.02
CA GLU A 210 29.20 -9.08 -16.32
C GLU A 210 29.74 -10.51 -16.15
N ASN A 211 30.74 -10.69 -15.28
CA ASN A 211 31.28 -12.00 -14.96
C ASN A 211 31.28 -12.32 -13.46
N PRO A 212 30.18 -12.92 -12.96
CA PRO A 212 30.03 -13.24 -11.54
C PRO A 212 31.05 -14.25 -11.00
N ALA A 213 31.73 -15.00 -11.87
CA ALA A 213 32.78 -15.95 -11.47
C ALA A 213 34.01 -15.26 -10.87
N LEU A 214 34.25 -13.98 -11.21
CA LEU A 214 35.36 -13.18 -10.68
C LEU A 214 35.14 -12.70 -9.24
N ILE A 215 33.90 -12.82 -8.73
CA ILE A 215 33.55 -12.37 -7.38
C ILE A 215 34.15 -13.33 -6.33
N ASN A 216 35.32 -12.95 -5.83
CA ASN A 216 36.02 -13.66 -4.77
C ASN A 216 35.72 -13.04 -3.38
N GLY A 217 36.28 -13.63 -2.32
CA GLY A 217 36.09 -13.14 -0.95
C GLY A 217 36.59 -11.71 -0.72
N LYS A 218 37.64 -11.25 -1.43
CA LYS A 218 38.14 -9.87 -1.32
C LYS A 218 37.14 -8.88 -1.89
N VAL A 219 36.57 -9.18 -3.06
CA VAL A 219 35.54 -8.35 -3.69
C VAL A 219 34.32 -8.23 -2.78
N LYS A 220 33.88 -9.34 -2.17
CA LYS A 220 32.76 -9.33 -1.20
C LYS A 220 33.03 -8.42 0.01
N ARG A 221 34.25 -8.42 0.54
CA ARG A 221 34.64 -7.51 1.64
C ARG A 221 34.61 -6.04 1.21
N ILE A 222 35.15 -5.72 0.03
CA ILE A 222 35.12 -4.36 -0.51
C ILE A 222 33.67 -3.87 -0.70
N VAL A 223 32.78 -4.73 -1.20
CA VAL A 223 31.36 -4.40 -1.38
C VAL A 223 30.67 -4.20 -0.02
N SER A 224 30.97 -5.07 0.96
CA SER A 224 30.46 -4.95 2.33
C SER A 224 30.87 -3.63 2.97
N GLU A 225 32.13 -3.22 2.84
CA GLU A 225 32.64 -1.94 3.35
C GLU A 225 32.00 -0.73 2.64
N LYS A 226 31.71 -0.83 1.35
CA LYS A 226 31.06 0.25 0.58
C LYS A 226 29.59 0.46 0.94
N VAL A 227 28.84 -0.63 1.13
CA VAL A 227 27.38 -0.57 1.36
C VAL A 227 27.02 -0.61 2.84
N GLY A 228 27.91 -1.13 3.69
CA GLY A 228 27.65 -1.36 5.11
C GLY A 228 26.81 -2.62 5.38
N GLN A 229 26.60 -3.49 4.40
CA GLN A 229 25.83 -4.73 4.54
C GLN A 229 26.71 -5.91 4.98
N SER A 230 26.09 -6.90 5.61
CA SER A 230 26.78 -8.11 6.05
C SER A 230 27.29 -8.96 4.87
N LEU A 231 28.37 -9.72 5.09
CA LEU A 231 28.86 -10.69 4.10
C LEU A 231 27.82 -11.78 3.80
N GLU A 232 26.96 -12.10 4.76
CA GLU A 232 25.87 -13.03 4.61
C GLU A 232 24.82 -12.52 3.62
N GLU A 233 24.41 -11.26 3.73
CA GLU A 233 23.48 -10.65 2.77
C GLU A 233 24.03 -10.63 1.35
N ILE A 234 25.31 -10.31 1.19
CA ILE A 234 25.97 -10.37 -0.12
C ILE A 234 25.92 -11.79 -0.69
N ASN A 235 26.15 -12.81 0.16
CA ASN A 235 26.02 -14.20 -0.26
C ASN A 235 24.57 -14.56 -0.61
N ASN A 236 23.58 -14.08 0.15
CA ASN A 236 22.16 -14.28 -0.13
C ASN A 236 21.78 -13.69 -1.49
N THR A 237 22.21 -12.47 -1.79
CA THR A 237 21.99 -11.81 -3.08
C THR A 237 22.61 -12.61 -4.24
N LEU A 238 23.86 -13.07 -4.08
CA LEU A 238 24.52 -13.88 -5.09
C LEU A 238 23.86 -15.26 -5.28
N ARG A 239 23.40 -15.89 -4.19
CA ARG A 239 22.68 -17.16 -4.24
C ARG A 239 21.34 -17.03 -4.97
N SER A 240 20.59 -15.94 -4.75
CA SER A 240 19.34 -15.68 -5.47
C SER A 240 19.57 -15.58 -6.99
N TYR A 241 20.62 -14.88 -7.40
CA TYR A 241 21.03 -14.83 -8.81
C TYR A 241 21.42 -16.23 -9.35
N GLU A 242 22.21 -17.00 -8.60
CA GLU A 242 22.65 -18.34 -9.02
C GLU A 242 21.50 -19.32 -9.15
N GLN A 243 20.48 -19.25 -8.29
CA GLN A 243 19.26 -20.04 -8.39
C GLN A 243 18.50 -19.74 -9.69
N LEU A 244 18.34 -18.45 -10.02
CA LEU A 244 17.66 -18.04 -11.24
C LEU A 244 18.44 -18.43 -12.50
N ASN A 245 19.76 -18.27 -12.48
CA ASN A 245 20.61 -18.73 -13.58
C ASN A 245 20.59 -20.26 -13.74
N SER A 246 20.47 -21.00 -12.63
CA SER A 246 20.33 -22.46 -12.65
C SER A 246 19.00 -22.89 -13.27
N LEU A 247 17.90 -22.22 -12.90
CA LEU A 247 16.59 -22.41 -13.51
C LEU A 247 16.64 -22.14 -15.03
N ARG A 248 17.29 -21.05 -15.44
CA ARG A 248 17.49 -20.72 -16.86
C ARG A 248 18.22 -21.82 -17.62
N LEU A 249 19.31 -22.35 -17.08
CA LEU A 249 20.07 -23.44 -17.71
C LEU A 249 19.19 -24.69 -17.89
N TRP A 250 18.38 -25.01 -16.90
CA TRP A 250 17.42 -26.10 -16.98
C TRP A 250 16.34 -25.85 -18.03
N LEU A 251 15.71 -24.67 -18.05
CA LEU A 251 14.73 -24.27 -19.06
C LEU A 251 15.30 -24.37 -20.48
N ARG A 252 16.55 -23.91 -20.65
CA ARG A 252 17.23 -23.99 -21.94
C ARG A 252 17.41 -25.42 -22.43
N LYS A 253 17.83 -26.34 -21.57
CA LYS A 253 17.95 -27.75 -21.96
C LYS A 253 16.60 -28.35 -22.31
N ARG A 254 15.52 -27.90 -21.68
CA ARG A 254 14.15 -28.33 -22.06
C ARG A 254 13.76 -27.83 -23.45
N VAL A 255 14.04 -26.57 -23.78
CA VAL A 255 13.81 -26.03 -25.14
C VAL A 255 14.63 -26.80 -26.18
N GLU A 256 15.91 -27.08 -25.89
CA GLU A 256 16.78 -27.87 -26.78
C GLU A 256 16.24 -29.28 -27.04
N ARG A 257 15.49 -29.85 -26.08
CA ARG A 257 14.85 -31.16 -26.18
C ARG A 257 13.43 -31.10 -26.77
N GLY A 258 12.89 -29.90 -27.03
CA GLY A 258 11.51 -29.72 -27.48
C GLY A 258 10.45 -30.04 -26.40
N LEU A 259 10.81 -29.96 -25.12
CA LEU A 259 9.88 -30.18 -24.01
C LEU A 259 9.07 -28.91 -23.69
N PRO A 260 7.84 -29.03 -23.15
CA PRO A 260 7.04 -27.88 -22.78
C PRO A 260 7.69 -27.07 -21.65
N LEU A 261 7.47 -25.76 -21.72
CA LEU A 261 7.85 -24.80 -20.68
C LEU A 261 6.76 -24.73 -19.60
N PRO A 262 7.14 -24.43 -18.34
CA PRO A 262 6.16 -24.27 -17.27
C PRO A 262 5.34 -22.98 -17.43
N ASP A 263 4.09 -23.05 -16.98
CA ASP A 263 3.11 -21.94 -17.01
C ASP A 263 2.97 -21.22 -15.65
N SER A 264 3.38 -21.86 -14.56
CA SER A 264 3.22 -21.40 -13.18
C SER A 264 4.37 -21.88 -12.30
N LEU A 265 4.51 -21.27 -11.11
CA LEU A 265 5.55 -21.64 -10.15
C LEU A 265 5.39 -23.08 -9.64
N ASP A 266 4.15 -23.49 -9.38
CA ASP A 266 3.85 -24.85 -8.90
C ASP A 266 4.16 -25.88 -9.98
N ASN A 267 3.74 -25.62 -11.23
CA ASN A 267 4.09 -26.47 -12.37
C ASN A 267 5.61 -26.55 -12.57
N THR A 268 6.32 -25.43 -12.43
CA THR A 268 7.80 -25.43 -12.47
C THR A 268 8.40 -26.35 -11.41
N THR A 269 7.86 -26.30 -10.19
CA THR A 269 8.35 -27.12 -9.09
C THR A 269 8.12 -28.62 -9.36
N GLU A 270 6.94 -28.99 -9.85
CA GLU A 270 6.64 -30.38 -10.21
C GLU A 270 7.51 -30.86 -11.39
N MET A 271 7.65 -30.04 -12.43
CA MET A 271 8.50 -30.32 -13.57
C MET A 271 9.98 -30.53 -13.20
N ILE A 272 10.49 -29.76 -12.23
CA ILE A 272 11.87 -29.90 -11.72
C ILE A 272 12.02 -31.21 -10.94
N ARG A 273 10.99 -31.61 -10.17
CA ARG A 273 10.98 -32.89 -9.44
C ARG A 273 11.00 -34.07 -10.40
N GLU A 274 10.24 -33.99 -11.49
CA GLU A 274 10.16 -35.04 -12.51
C GLU A 274 11.43 -35.17 -13.34
N ASP A 275 11.97 -34.06 -13.84
CA ASP A 275 13.20 -34.04 -14.62
C ASP A 275 14.18 -32.97 -14.09
N PRO A 276 15.06 -33.33 -13.14
CA PRO A 276 16.11 -32.42 -12.67
C PRO A 276 17.26 -32.27 -13.70
N THR A 277 17.18 -32.92 -14.86
CA THR A 277 18.28 -32.92 -15.82
C THR A 277 18.48 -31.54 -16.43
N GLY A 278 19.68 -30.97 -16.22
CA GLY A 278 20.04 -29.65 -16.76
C GLY A 278 20.36 -28.62 -15.69
N PHE A 279 20.05 -28.90 -14.42
CA PHE A 279 20.58 -28.11 -13.32
C PHE A 279 22.12 -28.25 -13.23
N PRO A 280 22.84 -27.15 -12.97
CA PRO A 280 24.28 -27.19 -12.76
C PRO A 280 24.59 -27.87 -11.42
N THR A 281 25.39 -28.94 -11.44
CA THR A 281 25.78 -29.68 -10.23
C THR A 281 27.04 -29.15 -9.53
N LYS A 282 27.76 -28.19 -10.13
CA LYS A 282 29.13 -27.83 -9.70
C LYS A 282 29.43 -26.34 -9.45
N ASN A 283 28.45 -25.43 -9.50
CA ASN A 283 28.73 -23.98 -9.43
C ASN A 283 27.82 -23.18 -8.48
N LEU A 284 27.18 -23.84 -7.51
CA LEU A 284 26.36 -23.15 -6.51
C LEU A 284 27.24 -22.78 -5.31
N ARG A 285 27.30 -21.49 -4.98
CA ARG A 285 27.99 -21.01 -3.78
C ARG A 285 27.15 -21.38 -2.56
N TYR A 286 27.72 -22.13 -1.63
CA TYR A 286 27.10 -22.48 -0.35
C TYR A 286 27.23 -21.32 0.66
#